data_AF-A0A967EME1-F1
#
_entry.id   AF-A0A967EME1-F1
#
_cell.length_a   1.000
_cell.length_b   1.000
_cell.length_c   1.000
_cell.angle_alpha   90.00
_cell.angle_beta   90.00
_cell.angle_gamma   90.00
#
_symmetry.space_group_name_H-M   'P 1'
#
loop_
_entity.id
_entity.type
_entity.pdbx_description
1 polymer ?
#
loop_
_entity_poly.entity_id
_entity_poly.type
_entity_poly.pdbx_seq_one_letter_code
_entity_poly.pdbx_strand_id
1 'polypeptide(L)'
;MKDKELLKKAIEKVKKNGFDLKLSSYRSIEIDKSTKIDGFDKDFNFVSFRTDGMPFSFCIHLNELIFTHDFPKAFFGKHEICSYCGGSHIDAENSCIVDFKYYRIEAWKYHLQQMVLEKEPLKYLKKFL
;
A
#
# COMPACT_ATOMS: atom_id res chain seq x y z
N MET A 1 11.37 12.78 -0.84
CA MET A 1 10.20 12.43 -0.02
C MET A 1 10.64 11.51 1.10
N LYS A 2 10.37 11.88 2.36
CA LYS A 2 10.67 11.03 3.53
C LYS A 2 9.62 9.90 3.62
N ASP A 3 9.96 8.75 4.21
CA ASP A 3 9.03 7.59 4.32
C ASP A 3 7.67 7.98 4.90
N LYS A 4 7.68 8.82 5.94
CA LYS A 4 6.47 9.35 6.59
C LYS A 4 5.56 10.11 5.63
N GLU A 5 6.13 10.92 4.74
CA GLU A 5 5.37 11.69 3.75
C GLU A 5 4.82 10.78 2.64
N LEU A 6 5.62 9.80 2.21
CA LEU A 6 5.22 8.77 1.24
C LEU A 6 4.00 7.99 1.74
N LEU A 7 4.08 7.54 3.00
CA LEU A 7 3.02 6.79 3.65
C LEU A 7 1.76 7.61 3.81
N LYS A 8 1.89 8.87 4.23
CA LYS A 8 0.74 9.77 4.32
C LYS A 8 0.04 9.88 2.95
N LYS A 9 0.79 10.11 1.87
CA LYS A 9 0.21 10.18 0.51
C LYS A 9 -0.43 8.86 0.08
N ALA A 10 0.20 7.73 0.39
CA ALA A 10 -0.35 6.42 0.08
C ALA A 10 -1.69 6.17 0.80
N ILE A 11 -1.76 6.53 2.07
CA ILE A 11 -2.99 6.35 2.85
C ILE A 11 -4.10 7.28 2.36
N GLU A 12 -3.79 8.55 2.07
CA GLU A 12 -4.76 9.48 1.50
C GLU A 12 -5.28 9.01 0.13
N LYS A 13 -4.41 8.42 -0.70
CA LYS A 13 -4.81 7.82 -1.98
C LYS A 13 -5.80 6.65 -1.79
N VAL A 14 -5.50 5.70 -0.91
CA VAL A 14 -6.41 4.56 -0.69
C VAL A 14 -7.74 5.00 -0.08
N LYS A 15 -7.73 5.98 0.84
CA LYS A 15 -8.97 6.57 1.39
C LYS A 15 -9.85 7.16 0.31
N LYS A 16 -9.27 7.96 -0.61
CA LYS A 16 -9.99 8.53 -1.75
C LYS A 16 -10.60 7.44 -2.64
N ASN A 17 -9.97 6.27 -2.69
CA ASN A 17 -10.42 5.12 -3.48
C ASN A 17 -11.36 4.18 -2.70
N GLY A 18 -11.95 4.64 -1.59
CA GLY A 18 -12.94 3.86 -0.84
C GLY A 18 -12.36 2.74 0.00
N PHE A 19 -11.07 2.83 0.37
CA PHE A 19 -10.49 1.94 1.37
C PHE A 19 -11.15 2.16 2.72
N ASP A 20 -12.20 1.39 2.96
CA ASP A 20 -12.81 1.23 4.26
C ASP A 20 -11.94 0.29 5.06
N LEU A 21 -10.84 0.84 5.59
CA LEU A 21 -10.41 0.35 6.89
C LEU A 21 -11.67 0.48 7.75
N LYS A 22 -12.21 -0.58 8.34
CA LYS A 22 -13.36 -0.55 9.28
C LYS A 22 -13.04 0.33 10.50
N LEU A 23 -12.86 1.62 10.24
CA LEU A 23 -12.15 2.67 10.92
C LEU A 23 -12.84 4.01 10.57
N SER A 24 -14.14 3.97 10.27
CA SER A 24 -14.98 5.14 10.00
C SER A 24 -15.03 6.15 11.16
N SER A 25 -14.45 5.81 12.31
CA SER A 25 -14.35 6.64 13.52
C SER A 25 -12.99 7.35 13.72
N TYR A 26 -12.04 7.24 12.77
CA TYR A 26 -10.68 7.72 12.98
C TYR A 26 -10.41 9.08 12.33
N ARG A 27 -9.90 10.01 13.14
CA ARG A 27 -9.74 11.43 12.77
C ARG A 27 -8.37 11.77 12.21
N SER A 28 -7.33 11.08 12.67
CA SER A 28 -5.94 11.33 12.28
C SER A 28 -5.14 10.04 12.19
N ILE A 29 -4.16 10.06 11.29
CA ILE A 29 -3.18 8.99 11.12
C ILE A 29 -1.82 9.56 11.51
N GLU A 30 -1.28 9.05 12.61
CA GLU A 30 0.04 9.39 13.08
C GLU A 30 1.00 8.26 12.70
N ILE A 31 1.96 8.58 11.85
CA ILE A 31 3.07 7.66 11.55
C ILE A 31 4.16 7.97 12.55
N ASP A 32 4.43 7.00 13.41
CA ASP A 32 5.47 7.06 14.42
C ASP A 32 6.58 6.06 14.09
N LYS A 33 7.82 6.49 14.29
CA LYS A 33 8.99 5.61 14.25
C LYS A 33 9.36 5.37 15.70
N SER A 34 8.84 4.31 16.32
CA SER A 34 9.31 3.93 17.65
C SER A 34 10.61 3.16 17.51
N THR A 35 11.64 3.65 18.18
CA THR A 35 12.98 3.04 18.18
C THR A 35 13.11 1.97 19.27
N LYS A 36 12.20 1.94 20.25
CA LYS A 36 12.24 1.05 21.40
C LYS A 36 10.84 0.66 21.86
N ILE A 37 10.49 -0.59 21.61
CA ILE A 37 9.50 -1.33 22.40
C ILE A 37 10.33 -2.32 23.21
N ASP A 38 10.18 -2.35 24.53
CA ASP A 38 11.00 -3.07 25.51
C ASP A 38 11.72 -4.32 24.95
N GLY A 39 13.04 -4.19 24.72
CA GLY A 39 13.91 -5.29 24.30
C GLY A 39 14.06 -5.52 22.79
N PHE A 40 13.37 -4.76 21.93
CA PHE A 40 13.54 -4.84 20.47
C PHE A 40 14.14 -3.53 19.90
N ASP A 41 15.45 -3.54 19.64
CA ASP A 41 16.17 -2.50 18.89
C ASP A 41 15.97 -2.70 17.37
N LYS A 42 14.73 -2.52 16.89
CA LYS A 42 14.46 -2.41 15.45
C LYS A 42 13.57 -1.22 15.17
N ASP A 43 13.97 -0.42 14.19
CA ASP A 43 13.16 0.66 13.65
C ASP A 43 11.91 0.09 12.98
N PHE A 44 10.80 0.12 13.71
CA PHE A 44 9.51 -0.28 13.17
C PHE A 44 8.72 0.96 12.76
N ASN A 45 8.08 0.90 11.58
CA ASN A 45 7.13 1.92 11.17
C ASN A 45 5.75 1.49 11.63
N PHE A 46 5.13 2.28 12.50
CA PHE A 46 3.75 2.05 12.93
C PHE A 46 2.82 3.08 12.33
N VAL A 47 1.59 2.64 12.06
CA VAL A 47 0.47 3.52 11.75
C VAL A 47 -0.42 3.51 12.96
N SER A 48 -0.44 4.64 13.69
CA SER A 48 -1.31 4.87 14.82
C SER A 48 -2.62 5.49 14.35
N PHE A 49 -3.71 4.90 14.81
CA PHE A 49 -5.06 5.33 14.55
C PHE A 49 -5.67 5.80 15.89
N ARG A 50 -6.18 7.04 15.94
CA ARG A 50 -7.00 7.56 17.07
C ARG A 50 -8.48 7.62 16.73
N THR A 51 -9.31 6.94 17.51
CA THR A 51 -10.78 7.00 17.47
C THR A 51 -11.30 8.08 18.42
N ASP A 52 -12.34 8.82 18.00
CA ASP A 52 -13.06 9.71 18.92
C ASP A 52 -13.76 8.89 20.02
N GLY A 53 -13.57 9.29 21.27
CA GLY A 53 -14.23 8.68 22.43
C GLY A 53 -13.57 7.41 22.99
N MET A 54 -12.44 6.95 22.45
CA MET A 54 -11.65 5.89 23.08
C MET A 54 -10.37 6.43 23.72
N PRO A 55 -10.01 5.97 24.93
CA PRO A 55 -8.78 6.40 25.60
C PRO A 55 -7.51 5.75 25.04
N PHE A 56 -7.62 4.87 24.05
CA PHE A 56 -6.48 4.11 23.50
C PHE A 56 -6.35 4.31 21.98
N SER A 57 -5.11 4.37 21.49
CA SER A 57 -4.78 4.32 20.07
C SER A 57 -4.50 2.89 19.62
N PHE A 58 -4.94 2.53 18.43
CA PHE A 58 -4.56 1.26 17.81
C PHE A 58 -3.35 1.46 16.90
N CYS A 59 -2.33 0.61 17.03
CA CYS A 59 -1.14 0.65 16.21
C CYS A 59 -1.08 -0.60 15.33
N ILE A 60 -0.98 -0.42 14.02
CA ILE A 60 -0.73 -1.52 13.07
C ILE A 60 0.70 -1.39 12.57
N HIS A 61 1.41 -2.52 12.50
CA HIS A 61 2.72 -2.51 11.88
C HIS A 61 2.56 -2.23 10.39
N LEU A 62 3.36 -1.33 9.83
CA LEU A 62 3.16 -0.86 8.45
C LEU A 62 3.14 -1.99 7.41
N ASN A 63 3.99 -3.00 7.58
CA ASN A 63 4.00 -4.15 6.68
C ASN A 63 2.66 -4.91 6.75
N GLU A 64 2.07 -5.05 7.94
CA GLU A 64 0.75 -5.70 8.07
C GLU A 64 -0.32 -4.91 7.32
N LEU A 65 -0.25 -3.58 7.32
CA LEU A 65 -1.18 -2.73 6.59
C LEU A 65 -1.03 -2.86 5.07
N ILE A 66 0.19 -2.63 4.54
CA ILE A 66 0.41 -2.55 3.09
C ILE A 66 0.30 -3.91 2.37
N PHE A 67 0.45 -5.01 3.12
CA PHE A 67 0.30 -6.38 2.61
C PHE A 67 -1.09 -6.99 2.88
N THR A 68 -2.05 -6.22 3.44
CA THR A 68 -3.46 -6.64 3.38
C THR A 68 -3.95 -6.74 1.94
N HIS A 69 -5.00 -7.50 1.65
CA HIS A 69 -5.57 -7.51 0.29
C HIS A 69 -6.26 -6.19 -0.07
N ASP A 70 -6.90 -5.55 0.90
CA ASP A 70 -7.72 -4.37 0.63
C ASP A 70 -6.87 -3.13 0.34
N PHE A 71 -5.66 -3.02 0.92
CA PHE A 71 -4.80 -1.86 0.69
C PHE A 71 -4.31 -1.76 -0.77
N PRO A 72 -3.62 -2.76 -1.36
CA PRO A 72 -3.23 -2.74 -2.77
C PRO A 72 -4.43 -2.62 -3.70
N LYS A 73 -5.56 -3.26 -3.36
CA LYS A 73 -6.79 -3.21 -4.14
C LYS A 73 -7.35 -1.79 -4.23
N ALA A 74 -7.33 -1.05 -3.12
CA ALA A 74 -7.69 0.37 -3.15
C ALA A 74 -6.59 1.24 -3.78
N PHE A 75 -5.32 0.90 -3.61
CA PHE A 75 -4.19 1.71 -4.09
C PHE A 75 -3.99 1.63 -5.61
N PHE A 76 -4.04 0.42 -6.18
CA PHE A 76 -3.79 0.12 -7.59
C PHE A 76 -5.09 -0.09 -8.38
N GLY A 77 -6.19 -0.45 -7.72
CA GLY A 77 -7.47 -0.74 -8.38
C GLY A 77 -7.56 -2.15 -8.96
N LYS A 78 -8.69 -2.44 -9.61
CA LYS A 78 -9.02 -3.76 -10.19
C LYS A 78 -8.96 -3.81 -11.72
N HIS A 79 -8.34 -2.83 -12.36
CA HIS A 79 -8.17 -2.90 -13.81
C HIS A 79 -7.20 -4.02 -14.18
N GLU A 80 -7.35 -4.57 -15.39
CA GLU A 80 -6.51 -5.66 -15.87
C GLU A 80 -5.20 -5.10 -16.44
N ILE A 81 -4.08 -5.76 -16.10
CA ILE A 81 -2.76 -5.51 -16.69
C ILE A 81 -2.12 -6.83 -17.13
N CYS A 82 -1.02 -6.73 -17.88
CA CYS A 82 -0.26 -7.90 -18.27
C CYS A 82 0.41 -8.54 -17.05
N SER A 83 0.16 -9.83 -16.81
CA SER A 83 0.79 -10.59 -15.72
C SER A 83 2.30 -10.80 -15.88
N TYR A 84 2.84 -10.63 -17.09
CA TYR A 84 4.27 -10.79 -17.37
C TYR A 84 5.06 -9.49 -17.16
N CYS A 85 4.62 -8.38 -17.75
CA CYS A 85 5.36 -7.11 -17.71
C CYS A 85 4.71 -6.01 -16.85
N GLY A 86 3.47 -6.20 -16.39
CA GLY A 86 2.72 -5.19 -15.65
C GLY A 86 2.21 -4.01 -16.49
N GLY A 87 2.39 -4.04 -17.82
CA GLY A 87 1.92 -3.00 -18.73
C GLY A 87 0.39 -2.96 -18.82
N SER A 88 -0.17 -1.76 -18.95
CA SER A 88 -1.60 -1.58 -19.23
C SER A 88 -1.90 -1.74 -20.72
N HIS A 89 -3.11 -2.17 -21.04
CA HIS A 89 -3.59 -2.24 -22.43
C HIS A 89 -3.78 -0.88 -23.10
N ILE A 90 -3.86 0.20 -22.31
CA ILE A 90 -4.14 1.56 -22.78
C ILE A 90 -2.86 2.22 -23.30
N ASP A 91 -1.72 1.79 -22.78
CA ASP A 91 -0.40 2.26 -23.21
C ASP A 91 0.04 1.48 -24.45
N ALA A 92 -0.49 1.86 -25.62
CA ALA A 92 -0.22 1.22 -26.92
C ALA A 92 1.28 1.17 -27.31
N GLU A 93 2.15 1.88 -26.59
CA GLU A 93 3.61 1.85 -26.78
C GLU A 93 4.31 0.73 -25.99
N ASN A 94 3.64 0.08 -25.03
CA ASN A 94 4.20 -1.06 -24.31
C ASN A 94 4.04 -2.33 -25.16
N SER A 95 5.04 -2.59 -26.00
CA SER A 95 5.24 -3.85 -26.72
C SER A 95 5.49 -5.00 -25.75
N CYS A 96 4.46 -5.44 -25.04
CA CYS A 96 4.53 -6.68 -24.31
C CYS A 96 4.85 -7.82 -25.29
N ILE A 97 5.86 -8.63 -24.97
CA ILE A 97 6.31 -9.74 -25.83
C ILE A 97 5.22 -10.82 -25.95
N VAL A 98 4.28 -10.86 -25.00
CA VAL A 98 3.21 -11.84 -24.93
C VAL A 98 1.85 -11.24 -25.30
N ASP A 99 1.00 -12.04 -25.94
CA ASP A 99 -0.37 -11.67 -26.24
C ASP A 99 -1.14 -11.44 -24.94
N PHE A 100 -1.53 -10.19 -24.69
CA PHE A 100 -2.23 -9.78 -23.48
C PHE A 100 -3.55 -10.54 -23.28
N LYS A 101 -4.22 -11.01 -24.35
CA LYS A 101 -5.43 -11.85 -24.23
C LYS A 101 -5.19 -13.09 -23.36
N TYR A 102 -3.96 -13.60 -23.42
CA TYR A 102 -3.34 -14.68 -22.65
C TYR A 102 -3.25 -14.46 -21.14
N TYR A 103 -2.81 -13.26 -20.78
CA TYR A 103 -1.98 -13.07 -19.61
C TYR A 103 -2.47 -11.89 -18.79
N ARG A 104 -3.74 -11.95 -18.38
CA ARG A 104 -4.39 -10.89 -17.62
C ARG A 104 -4.37 -11.18 -16.12
N ILE A 105 -4.09 -10.15 -15.35
CA ILE A 105 -4.20 -10.17 -13.89
C ILE A 105 -4.74 -8.83 -13.42
N GLU A 106 -5.48 -8.82 -12.31
CA GLU A 106 -5.88 -7.57 -11.66
C GLU A 106 -4.61 -6.83 -11.19
N ALA A 107 -4.52 -5.53 -11.49
CA ALA A 107 -3.34 -4.71 -11.21
C ALA A 107 -2.87 -4.82 -9.76
N TRP A 108 -3.80 -4.80 -8.80
CA TRP A 108 -3.45 -4.92 -7.39
C TRP A 108 -2.77 -6.23 -7.03
N LYS A 109 -3.12 -7.36 -7.67
CA LYS A 109 -2.49 -8.66 -7.41
C LYS A 109 -1.05 -8.67 -7.90
N TYR A 110 -0.84 -8.18 -9.12
CA TYR A 110 0.49 -8.05 -9.70
C TYR A 110 1.39 -7.15 -8.85
N HIS A 111 0.92 -5.94 -8.52
CA HIS A 111 1.72 -5.00 -7.74
C HIS A 111 1.96 -5.49 -6.30
N LEU A 112 1.01 -6.21 -5.69
CA LEU A 112 1.23 -6.86 -4.41
C LEU A 112 2.36 -7.91 -4.50
N GLN A 113 2.38 -8.75 -5.54
CA GLN A 113 3.48 -9.69 -5.78
C GLN A 113 4.83 -8.96 -5.94
N GLN A 114 4.86 -7.88 -6.71
CA GLN A 114 6.08 -7.08 -6.89
C GLN A 114 6.54 -6.44 -5.57
N MET A 115 5.62 -5.94 -4.75
CA MET A 115 5.96 -5.38 -3.43
C MET A 115 6.57 -6.42 -2.48
N VAL A 116 6.13 -7.69 -2.55
CA VAL A 116 6.69 -8.78 -1.73
C VAL A 116 8.13 -9.12 -2.15
N LEU A 117 8.47 -8.95 -3.43
CA LEU A 117 9.81 -9.22 -3.96
C LEU A 117 10.80 -8.06 -3.72
N GLU A 118 10.31 -6.85 -3.45
CA GLU A 118 11.14 -5.66 -3.24
C GLU A 118 11.75 -5.65 -1.84
N LYS A 119 13.06 -5.39 -1.75
CA LYS A 119 13.76 -5.26 -0.46
C LYS A 119 13.19 -4.12 0.41
N GLU A 120 12.67 -3.09 -0.25
CA GLU A 120 12.08 -1.91 0.39
C GLU A 120 10.70 -1.61 -0.23
N PRO A 121 9.61 -2.28 0.23
CA PRO A 121 8.28 -2.18 -0.39
C PRO A 121 7.73 -0.74 -0.48
N LEU A 122 8.14 0.15 0.44
CA LEU A 122 7.75 1.56 0.39
C LEU A 122 8.35 2.32 -0.81
N LYS A 123 9.58 1.98 -1.21
CA LYS A 123 10.17 2.55 -2.42
C LYS A 123 9.40 2.13 -3.66
N TYR A 124 8.78 0.95 -3.66
CA TYR A 124 7.91 0.52 -4.73
C TYR A 124 6.65 1.39 -4.84
N LEU A 125 5.96 1.62 -3.72
CA LEU A 125 4.77 2.50 -3.68
C LEU A 125 5.07 3.92 -4.18
N LYS A 126 6.29 4.42 -3.96
CA LYS A 126 6.75 5.73 -4.46
C LYS A 126 6.59 5.89 -5.97
N LYS A 127 6.68 4.81 -6.74
CA LYS A 127 6.61 4.83 -8.21
C LYS A 127 5.20 5.23 -8.71
N PHE A 128 4.19 5.22 -7.83
CA PHE A 128 2.78 5.36 -8.16
C PHE A 128 2.07 6.49 -7.37
N LEU A 129 2.85 7.40 -6.78
CA LEU A 129 2.41 8.58 -6.02
C LEU A 129 2.90 9.86 -6.69
#